data_AF-A0A167WBF4-F1
#
_entry.id   AF-A0A167WBF4-F1
#
_cell.length_a   1.000
_cell.length_b   1.000
_cell.length_c   1.000
_cell.angle_alpha   90.00
_cell.angle_beta   90.00
_cell.angle_gamma   90.00
#
_symmetry.space_group_name_H-M   'P 1'
#
loop_
_entity.id
_entity.type
_entity.pdbx_description
1 polymer ?
#
loop_
_entity_poly.entity_id
_entity_poly.type
_entity_poly.pdbx_seq_one_letter_code
_entity_poly.pdbx_strand_id
1 'polypeptide(L)'
;MPNYTDDTHADSDQEALFAELENESTPDTYAAQRIEQLNSELASRKDITNAPTSGPNSGSGSGTLTRNVNAVIPTLASDQALLDATTRFQRCVVHFAHPDFARCATMDKHIERLARLHPDNEVRFIRIDPRDAPFVVEKLKIKVLPCVLGFVDGVVAERIIGFEGLGFGGYDAESEFRTINLEKRLIKAKVLLSNRISAADDEEETDDEERGSDEEKNMGRRRTAIRGSAIRRGGDDDDEDDDWD
;
A
#
# COMPACT_ATOMS: atom_id res chain seq x y z
N MET A 1 -44.68 -72.78 24.74
CA MET A 1 -44.21 -71.88 25.82
C MET A 1 -42.73 -72.14 26.04
N PRO A 2 -41.92 -71.09 26.01
CA PRO A 2 -41.17 -70.66 27.21
C PRO A 2 -41.29 -69.12 27.39
N ASN A 3 -41.71 -68.59 28.53
CA ASN A 3 -41.00 -68.34 29.80
C ASN A 3 -39.83 -67.34 29.66
N TYR A 4 -40.08 -66.08 30.07
CA TYR A 4 -39.13 -64.97 30.11
C TYR A 4 -38.95 -64.54 31.57
N THR A 5 -37.72 -64.64 32.06
CA THR A 5 -37.16 -64.08 33.30
C THR A 5 -35.73 -63.72 32.92
N ASP A 6 -35.06 -62.66 33.36
CA ASP A 6 -35.30 -61.52 34.24
C ASP A 6 -33.99 -60.72 34.03
N ASP A 7 -34.05 -59.56 33.37
CA ASP A 7 -32.87 -58.77 32.97
C ASP A 7 -32.52 -57.76 34.08
N THR A 8 -31.70 -58.19 35.03
CA THR A 8 -31.13 -57.33 36.07
C THR A 8 -29.62 -57.55 36.20
N HIS A 9 -28.81 -57.19 35.19
CA HIS A 9 -27.34 -57.12 35.34
C HIS A 9 -26.63 -56.33 34.21
N ALA A 10 -27.08 -55.12 33.89
CA ALA A 10 -26.42 -54.27 32.86
C ALA A 10 -26.00 -52.86 33.31
N ASP A 11 -26.38 -52.40 34.50
CA ASP A 11 -26.07 -51.03 34.97
C ASP A 11 -24.73 -50.91 35.73
N SER A 12 -24.28 -51.95 36.44
CA SER A 12 -23.09 -51.87 37.31
C SER A 12 -21.78 -51.70 36.53
N ASP A 13 -21.69 -52.25 35.32
CA ASP A 13 -20.46 -52.21 34.52
C ASP A 13 -20.32 -50.88 33.77
N GLN A 14 -21.44 -50.20 33.48
CA GLN A 14 -21.43 -48.87 32.85
C GLN A 14 -21.09 -47.80 33.88
N GLU A 15 -21.64 -47.88 35.10
CA GLU A 15 -21.34 -46.93 36.17
C GLU A 15 -19.87 -47.02 36.61
N ALA A 16 -19.30 -48.23 36.63
CA ALA A 16 -17.86 -48.45 36.85
C ALA A 16 -17.01 -47.85 35.73
N LEU A 17 -17.42 -48.01 34.46
CA LEU A 17 -16.71 -47.45 33.30
C LEU A 17 -16.75 -45.91 33.28
N PHE A 18 -17.86 -45.30 33.71
CA PHE A 18 -18.00 -43.84 33.84
C PHE A 18 -17.18 -43.30 35.02
N ALA A 19 -17.14 -44.00 36.15
CA ALA A 19 -16.35 -43.60 37.32
C ALA A 19 -14.83 -43.69 37.08
N GLU A 20 -14.36 -44.65 36.28
CA GLU A 20 -12.95 -44.74 35.87
C GLU A 20 -12.55 -43.62 34.89
N LEU A 21 -13.46 -43.16 34.02
CA LEU A 21 -13.26 -42.02 33.12
C LEU A 21 -13.24 -40.66 33.87
N GLU A 22 -13.96 -40.52 34.98
CA GLU A 22 -14.00 -39.27 35.76
C GLU A 22 -12.75 -39.09 36.65
N ASN A 23 -12.06 -40.20 36.97
CA ASN A 23 -10.88 -40.19 37.85
C ASN A 23 -9.53 -40.04 37.09
N GLU A 24 -9.53 -40.18 35.76
CA GLU A 24 -8.34 -39.91 34.92
C GLU A 24 -8.30 -38.42 34.54
N SER A 25 -7.80 -37.59 35.46
CA SER A 25 -7.31 -36.21 35.24
C SER A 25 -7.95 -35.42 34.09
N THR A 26 -8.92 -34.59 34.46
CA THR A 26 -9.77 -33.73 33.64
C THR A 26 -9.18 -33.21 32.31
N PRO A 27 -9.97 -33.18 31.22
CA PRO A 27 -9.57 -32.64 29.91
C PRO A 27 -9.25 -31.13 29.93
N ASP A 28 -9.43 -30.47 31.08
CA ASP A 28 -9.05 -29.08 31.33
C ASP A 28 -7.54 -28.89 31.53
N THR A 29 -6.78 -29.93 31.91
CA THR A 29 -5.33 -29.81 32.06
C THR A 29 -4.61 -29.66 30.72
N TYR A 30 -5.01 -30.41 29.71
CA TYR A 30 -4.43 -30.32 28.36
C TYR A 30 -4.86 -29.03 27.66
N ALA A 31 -6.11 -28.61 27.85
CA ALA A 31 -6.60 -27.32 27.36
C ALA A 31 -5.87 -26.15 28.04
N ALA A 32 -5.70 -26.19 29.37
CA ALA A 32 -4.97 -25.17 30.13
C ALA A 32 -3.48 -25.13 29.73
N GLN A 33 -2.81 -26.29 29.62
CA GLN A 33 -1.42 -26.37 29.16
C GLN A 33 -1.24 -25.81 27.75
N ARG A 34 -2.20 -26.06 26.85
CA ARG A 34 -2.16 -25.52 25.48
C ARG A 34 -2.39 -24.01 25.44
N ILE A 35 -3.30 -23.49 26.28
CA ILE A 35 -3.57 -22.06 26.39
C ILE A 35 -2.37 -21.32 27.01
N GLU A 36 -1.76 -21.88 28.04
CA GLU A 36 -0.57 -21.31 28.68
C GLU A 36 0.65 -21.30 27.74
N GLN A 37 0.84 -22.38 26.98
CA GLN A 37 1.87 -22.45 25.95
C GLN A 37 1.69 -21.33 24.90
N LEU A 38 0.47 -21.16 24.37
CA LEU A 38 0.17 -20.10 23.38
C LEU A 38 0.31 -18.69 23.97
N ASN A 39 -0.10 -18.48 25.22
CA ASN A 39 0.04 -17.19 25.89
C ASN A 39 1.51 -16.82 26.13
N SER A 40 2.38 -17.78 26.47
CA SER A 40 3.82 -17.54 26.60
C SER A 40 4.49 -17.18 25.25
N GLU A 41 4.05 -17.79 24.15
CA GLU A 41 4.54 -17.47 22.80
C GLU A 41 4.10 -16.06 22.34
N LEU A 42 2.87 -15.66 22.67
CA LEU A 42 2.35 -14.32 22.36
C LEU A 42 2.96 -13.23 23.24
N ALA A 43 3.20 -13.50 24.53
CA ALA A 43 3.88 -12.57 25.43
C ALA A 43 5.32 -12.29 24.98
N SER A 44 6.03 -13.33 24.56
CA SER A 44 7.39 -13.22 24.02
C SER A 44 7.47 -12.44 22.69
N ARG A 45 6.34 -12.28 21.98
CA ARG A 45 6.24 -11.42 20.78
C ARG A 45 5.77 -10.00 21.07
N LYS A 46 5.24 -9.72 22.26
CA LYS A 46 4.69 -8.40 22.62
C LYS A 46 5.75 -7.46 23.20
N ASP A 47 6.87 -7.99 23.70
CA ASP A 47 8.00 -7.20 24.20
C ASP A 47 9.01 -6.77 23.11
N ILE A 48 8.71 -7.00 21.82
CA ILE A 48 9.59 -6.67 20.67
C ILE A 48 9.11 -5.41 19.90
N THR A 49 8.04 -4.72 20.32
CA THR A 49 7.51 -3.55 19.58
C THR A 49 8.10 -2.20 19.98
N ASN A 50 9.24 -2.13 20.67
CA ASN A 50 9.95 -0.85 20.88
C ASN A 50 11.47 -1.00 20.67
N ALA A 51 11.95 -0.45 19.54
CA ALA A 51 13.35 -0.19 19.13
C ALA A 51 14.08 -1.32 18.34
N PRO A 52 15.21 -1.02 17.65
CA PRO A 52 15.26 -0.86 16.19
C PRO A 52 16.08 -1.94 15.46
N THR A 53 15.84 -2.04 14.15
CA THR A 53 16.73 -2.48 13.05
C THR A 53 17.95 -3.35 13.38
N SER A 54 17.93 -4.63 12.97
CA SER A 54 19.03 -5.36 12.27
C SER A 54 18.64 -6.85 12.09
N GLY A 55 18.80 -7.39 10.87
CA GLY A 55 18.41 -8.78 10.51
C GLY A 55 19.32 -9.88 11.10
N PRO A 56 19.31 -11.16 10.62
CA PRO A 56 18.76 -11.68 9.34
C PRO A 56 17.97 -13.03 9.40
N ASN A 57 17.18 -13.26 8.34
CA ASN A 57 16.68 -14.51 7.71
C ASN A 57 16.51 -15.84 8.48
N SER A 58 15.27 -16.35 8.53
CA SER A 58 14.77 -17.56 7.81
C SER A 58 13.69 -18.29 8.62
N GLY A 59 12.50 -18.46 8.04
CA GLY A 59 11.44 -19.27 8.64
C GLY A 59 10.17 -19.34 7.80
N SER A 60 10.06 -20.40 7.01
CA SER A 60 8.84 -20.85 6.32
C SER A 60 7.65 -20.89 7.27
N GLY A 61 6.64 -20.05 7.02
CA GLY A 61 5.37 -20.06 7.72
C GLY A 61 4.26 -19.71 6.74
N SER A 62 3.42 -20.68 6.41
CA SER A 62 2.15 -20.51 5.71
C SER A 62 1.24 -19.63 6.57
N GLY A 63 1.33 -18.31 6.37
CA GLY A 63 0.55 -17.30 7.08
C GLY A 63 -0.70 -16.92 6.30
N THR A 64 -1.85 -17.06 6.97
CA THR A 64 -3.16 -16.50 6.63
C THR A 64 -3.07 -15.18 5.87
N LEU A 65 -3.72 -15.09 4.70
CA LEU A 65 -3.85 -13.87 3.91
C LEU A 65 -4.74 -12.84 4.64
N THR A 66 -4.19 -12.11 5.60
CA THR A 66 -4.67 -10.75 5.85
C THR A 66 -4.29 -9.93 4.63
N ARG A 67 -5.28 -9.60 3.80
CA ARG A 67 -5.19 -8.66 2.69
C ARG A 67 -4.66 -7.33 3.24
N ASN A 68 -3.35 -7.13 3.18
CA ASN A 68 -2.71 -5.87 3.54
C ASN A 68 -3.24 -4.81 2.58
N VAL A 69 -4.00 -3.87 3.13
CA VAL A 69 -4.65 -2.77 2.39
C VAL A 69 -3.65 -1.67 1.98
N ASN A 70 -2.40 -1.77 2.45
CA ASN A 70 -1.29 -0.93 2.02
C ASN A 70 -0.30 -1.81 1.26
N ALA A 71 -0.30 -1.71 -0.07
CA ALA A 71 0.74 -2.31 -0.91
C ALA A 71 2.06 -1.59 -0.61
N VAL A 72 2.81 -2.06 0.38
CA VAL A 72 4.12 -1.52 0.69
C VAL A 72 5.09 -1.98 -0.40
N ILE A 73 5.48 -1.06 -1.27
CA ILE A 73 6.48 -1.33 -2.29
C ILE A 73 7.84 -1.54 -1.59
N PRO A 74 8.47 -2.73 -1.74
CA PRO A 74 9.75 -2.99 -1.10
C PRO A 74 10.83 -2.05 -1.67
N THR A 75 11.61 -1.46 -0.76
CA THR A 75 12.82 -0.70 -1.11
C THR A 75 14.04 -1.61 -0.98
N LEU A 76 14.77 -1.79 -2.08
CA LEU A 76 16.02 -2.57 -2.06
C LEU A 76 17.21 -1.67 -1.73
N ALA A 77 18.24 -2.26 -1.13
CA ALA A 77 19.41 -1.55 -0.59
C ALA A 77 20.75 -2.03 -1.19
N SER A 78 20.72 -2.80 -2.30
CA SER A 78 21.94 -3.23 -2.99
C SER A 78 21.70 -3.59 -4.46
N ASP A 79 22.77 -3.48 -5.27
CA ASP A 79 22.81 -4.00 -6.64
C ASP A 79 22.41 -5.49 -6.71
N GLN A 80 22.94 -6.31 -5.79
CA GLN A 80 22.67 -7.75 -5.77
C GLN A 80 21.19 -8.04 -5.57
N ALA A 81 20.55 -7.39 -4.59
CA ALA A 81 19.13 -7.58 -4.34
C ALA A 81 18.28 -7.19 -5.56
N LEU A 82 18.68 -6.13 -6.27
CA LEU A 82 17.99 -5.69 -7.47
C LEU A 82 18.14 -6.68 -8.64
N LEU A 83 19.35 -7.17 -8.88
CA LEU A 83 19.62 -8.17 -9.92
C LEU A 83 18.91 -9.49 -9.63
N ASP A 84 18.89 -9.92 -8.36
CA ASP A 84 18.17 -11.12 -7.93
C ASP A 84 16.66 -10.96 -8.15
N ALA A 85 16.09 -9.81 -7.81
CA ALA A 85 14.67 -9.56 -8.01
C ALA A 85 14.27 -9.55 -9.50
N THR A 86 15.03 -8.83 -10.34
CA THR A 86 14.73 -8.72 -11.78
C THR A 86 14.90 -10.04 -12.54
N THR A 87 15.69 -10.98 -12.03
CA THR A 87 15.88 -12.31 -12.63
C THR A 87 14.98 -13.39 -12.03
N ARG A 88 14.55 -13.24 -10.77
CA ARG A 88 13.65 -14.18 -10.09
C ARG A 88 12.19 -14.02 -10.53
N PHE A 89 11.76 -12.80 -10.82
CA PHE A 89 10.38 -12.51 -11.22
C PHE A 89 10.28 -12.36 -12.74
N GLN A 90 9.24 -12.94 -13.34
CA GLN A 90 9.00 -12.82 -14.79
C GLN A 90 8.76 -11.37 -15.23
N ARG A 91 8.06 -10.58 -14.42
CA ARG A 91 7.82 -9.16 -14.69
C ARG A 91 8.10 -8.33 -13.47
N CYS A 92 8.83 -7.24 -13.66
CA CYS A 92 9.19 -6.34 -12.58
C CYS A 92 9.19 -4.90 -13.09
N VAL A 93 8.72 -3.99 -12.25
CA VAL A 93 8.83 -2.54 -12.46
C VAL A 93 9.75 -2.00 -11.37
N VAL A 94 10.88 -1.43 -11.77
CA VAL A 94 11.89 -0.89 -10.87
C VAL A 94 11.87 0.62 -10.97
N HIS A 95 11.52 1.29 -9.87
CA HIS A 95 11.63 2.73 -9.72
C HIS A 95 12.95 3.11 -9.06
N PHE A 96 13.82 3.76 -9.82
CA PHE A 96 14.98 4.46 -9.30
C PHE A 96 14.54 5.86 -8.81
N ALA A 97 14.53 6.04 -7.50
CA ALA A 97 13.94 7.20 -6.82
C ALA A 97 14.91 7.74 -5.76
N HIS A 98 14.87 9.04 -5.51
CA HIS A 98 15.62 9.64 -4.41
C HIS A 98 14.72 10.67 -3.71
N PRO A 99 14.65 10.66 -2.36
CA PRO A 99 13.65 11.39 -1.59
C PRO A 99 13.70 12.92 -1.79
N ASP A 100 14.88 13.47 -2.06
CA ASP A 100 15.07 14.92 -2.25
C ASP A 100 14.45 15.47 -3.56
N PHE A 101 13.99 14.61 -4.47
CA PHE A 101 13.44 15.03 -5.75
C PHE A 101 11.91 14.94 -5.74
N ALA A 102 11.23 16.10 -5.80
CA ALA A 102 9.77 16.18 -5.80
C ALA A 102 9.11 15.32 -6.90
N ARG A 103 9.71 15.28 -8.10
CA ARG A 103 9.22 14.43 -9.20
C ARG A 103 9.26 12.92 -8.90
N CYS A 104 10.18 12.47 -8.03
CA CYS A 104 10.18 11.09 -7.57
C CYS A 104 8.97 10.82 -6.68
N ALA A 105 8.58 11.77 -5.82
CA ALA A 105 7.39 11.63 -4.99
C ALA A 105 6.11 11.52 -5.83
N THR A 106 5.97 12.31 -6.90
CA THR A 106 4.86 12.18 -7.85
C THR A 106 4.85 10.78 -8.50
N MET A 107 6.00 10.32 -8.98
CA MET A 107 6.10 8.97 -9.58
C MET A 107 5.78 7.86 -8.56
N ASP A 108 6.23 7.99 -7.31
CA ASP A 108 5.93 7.05 -6.23
C ASP A 108 4.41 6.91 -6.03
N LYS A 109 3.64 8.01 -6.01
CA LYS A 109 2.16 7.98 -5.90
C LYS A 109 1.51 7.12 -6.99
N HIS A 110 1.91 7.34 -8.25
CA HIS A 110 1.36 6.58 -9.39
C HIS A 110 1.75 5.10 -9.33
N ILE A 111 2.99 4.80 -8.94
CA ILE A 111 3.46 3.41 -8.83
C ILE A 111 2.78 2.70 -7.67
N GLU A 112 2.58 3.35 -6.53
CA GLU A 112 1.80 2.82 -5.40
C GLU A 112 0.37 2.49 -5.81
N ARG A 113 -0.27 3.38 -6.57
CA ARG A 113 -1.60 3.13 -7.12
C ARG A 113 -1.61 1.91 -8.04
N LEU A 114 -0.64 1.81 -8.96
CA LEU A 114 -0.51 0.63 -9.83
C LEU A 114 -0.26 -0.65 -9.03
N ALA A 115 0.57 -0.60 -7.99
CA ALA A 115 0.86 -1.74 -7.12
C ALA A 115 -0.38 -2.23 -6.35
N ARG A 116 -1.33 -1.33 -6.01
CA ARG A 116 -2.62 -1.72 -5.39
C ARG A 116 -3.53 -2.47 -6.37
N LEU A 117 -3.45 -2.16 -7.66
CA LEU A 117 -4.35 -2.68 -8.70
C LEU A 117 -3.82 -3.94 -9.39
N HIS A 118 -2.50 -4.08 -9.45
CA HIS A 118 -1.82 -5.20 -10.09
C HIS A 118 -1.28 -6.17 -9.05
N PRO A 119 -1.75 -7.42 -9.02
CA PRO A 119 -1.36 -8.36 -7.98
C PRO A 119 0.11 -8.79 -8.12
N ASP A 120 0.71 -9.05 -6.96
CA ASP A 120 2.11 -9.49 -6.78
C ASP A 120 2.54 -10.74 -7.57
N ASN A 121 1.59 -11.56 -8.02
CA ASN A 121 1.84 -12.74 -8.84
C ASN A 121 1.95 -12.43 -10.33
N GLU A 122 1.48 -11.25 -10.77
CA GLU A 122 1.53 -10.79 -12.16
C GLU A 122 2.79 -9.96 -12.43
N VAL A 123 3.09 -9.03 -11.52
CA VAL A 123 4.20 -8.07 -11.63
C VAL A 123 4.70 -7.69 -10.23
N ARG A 124 6.00 -7.45 -10.09
CA ARG A 124 6.60 -6.93 -8.86
C ARG A 124 7.03 -5.48 -9.02
N PHE A 125 6.46 -4.59 -8.21
CA PHE A 125 6.92 -3.22 -8.08
C PHE A 125 8.02 -3.14 -7.02
N ILE A 126 9.08 -2.40 -7.34
CA ILE A 126 10.27 -2.28 -6.50
C ILE A 126 10.77 -0.84 -6.56
N ARG A 127 11.19 -0.32 -5.41
CA ARG A 127 11.86 0.98 -5.31
C ARG A 127 13.34 0.78 -4.95
N ILE A 128 14.21 1.64 -5.45
CA ILE A 128 15.63 1.65 -5.08
C ILE A 128 16.23 3.05 -5.18
N ASP A 129 17.10 3.38 -4.22
CA ASP A 129 17.92 4.59 -4.32
C ASP A 129 19.09 4.33 -5.28
N PRO A 130 19.36 5.22 -6.25
CA PRO A 130 20.51 5.08 -7.14
C PRO A 130 21.86 4.93 -6.42
N ARG A 131 21.97 5.44 -5.19
CA ARG A 131 23.17 5.32 -4.35
C ARG A 131 23.39 3.89 -3.85
N ASP A 132 22.33 3.10 -3.74
CA ASP A 132 22.37 1.71 -3.27
C ASP A 132 22.64 0.71 -4.41
N ALA A 133 22.47 1.12 -5.67
CA ALA A 133 22.75 0.28 -6.84
C ALA A 133 23.64 0.96 -7.90
N PRO A 134 24.87 1.39 -7.53
CA PRO A 134 25.77 2.08 -8.44
C PRO A 134 26.15 1.24 -9.67
N PHE A 135 26.30 -0.08 -9.54
CA PHE A 135 26.66 -0.94 -10.68
C PHE A 135 25.53 -0.98 -11.71
N VAL A 136 24.29 -1.18 -11.28
CA VAL A 136 23.13 -1.20 -12.18
C VAL A 136 22.89 0.18 -12.79
N VAL A 137 23.03 1.25 -12.01
CA VAL A 137 22.92 2.64 -12.48
C VAL A 137 23.93 2.93 -13.59
N GLU A 138 25.19 2.51 -13.42
CA GLU A 138 26.22 2.68 -14.43
C GLU A 138 25.93 1.85 -15.69
N LYS A 139 25.61 0.55 -15.53
CA LYS A 139 25.36 -0.37 -16.65
C LYS A 139 24.14 0.03 -17.47
N LEU A 140 23.07 0.45 -16.81
CA LEU A 140 21.83 0.90 -17.45
C LEU A 140 21.84 2.39 -17.78
N LYS A 141 22.96 3.09 -17.55
CA LYS A 141 23.19 4.51 -17.86
C LYS A 141 22.09 5.43 -17.32
N ILE A 142 21.68 5.21 -16.08
CA ILE A 142 20.66 6.02 -15.41
C ILE A 142 21.33 7.33 -14.98
N LYS A 143 20.89 8.45 -15.57
CA LYS A 143 21.46 9.79 -15.32
C LYS A 143 20.46 10.80 -14.76
N VAL A 144 19.18 10.53 -14.89
CA VAL A 144 18.08 11.44 -14.56
C VAL A 144 17.08 10.68 -13.71
N LEU A 145 16.57 11.33 -12.66
CA LEU A 145 15.54 10.80 -11.77
C LEU A 145 14.25 11.64 -11.89
N PRO A 146 13.06 11.02 -11.75
CA PRO A 146 12.82 9.59 -11.58
C PRO A 146 13.20 8.79 -12.85
N CYS A 147 13.59 7.51 -12.69
CA CYS A 147 13.73 6.58 -13.82
C CYS A 147 13.00 5.29 -13.48
N VAL A 148 12.07 4.88 -14.34
CA VAL A 148 11.29 3.65 -14.18
C VAL A 148 11.68 2.69 -15.29
N LEU A 149 12.10 1.49 -14.91
CA LEU A 149 12.45 0.41 -15.83
C LEU A 149 11.47 -0.74 -15.68
N GLY A 150 10.89 -1.16 -16.80
CA GLY A 150 10.09 -2.36 -16.88
C GLY A 150 10.95 -3.53 -17.37
N PHE A 151 10.93 -4.64 -16.63
CA PHE A 151 11.63 -5.87 -16.95
C PHE A 151 10.64 -6.96 -17.34
N VAL A 152 10.99 -7.73 -18.35
CA VAL A 152 10.33 -8.98 -18.75
C VAL A 152 11.42 -10.03 -18.90
N ASP A 153 11.32 -11.11 -18.12
CA ASP A 153 12.27 -12.23 -18.07
C ASP A 153 13.74 -11.78 -17.91
N GLY A 154 13.99 -10.84 -17.00
CA GLY A 154 15.32 -10.30 -16.71
C GLY A 154 15.86 -9.31 -17.75
N VAL A 155 15.11 -8.99 -18.80
CA VAL A 155 15.50 -8.03 -19.85
C VAL A 155 14.69 -6.75 -19.71
N VAL A 156 15.33 -5.59 -19.89
CA VAL A 156 14.65 -4.29 -19.90
C VAL A 156 13.76 -4.21 -21.15
N ALA A 157 12.45 -4.20 -20.93
CA ALA A 157 11.43 -4.06 -21.96
C ALA A 157 10.97 -2.60 -22.13
N GLU A 158 10.99 -1.81 -21.04
CA GLU A 158 10.55 -0.41 -21.05
C GLU A 158 11.50 0.47 -20.24
N ARG A 159 11.65 1.71 -20.69
CA ARG A 159 12.40 2.75 -19.99
C ARG A 159 11.63 4.05 -20.05
N ILE A 160 11.34 4.59 -18.87
CA ILE A 160 10.67 5.87 -18.69
C ILE A 160 11.61 6.76 -17.88
N ILE A 161 12.02 7.88 -18.47
CA ILE A 161 12.93 8.86 -17.85
C ILE A 161 12.11 10.09 -17.51
N GLY A 162 12.11 10.50 -16.24
CA GLY A 162 11.25 11.57 -15.76
C GLY A 162 9.79 11.26 -16.06
N PHE A 163 9.12 12.17 -16.75
CA PHE A 163 7.74 12.03 -17.22
C PHE A 163 7.64 12.10 -18.74
N GLU A 164 8.72 11.71 -19.43
CA GLU A 164 8.76 11.64 -20.89
C GLU A 164 7.56 10.82 -21.38
N GLY A 165 6.82 11.30 -22.37
CA GLY A 165 5.69 10.59 -22.97
C GLY A 165 4.54 10.16 -22.05
N LEU A 166 4.44 10.72 -20.83
CA LEU A 166 3.34 10.46 -19.89
C LEU A 166 2.26 11.55 -19.90
N GLY A 167 2.52 12.68 -20.55
CA GLY A 167 1.57 13.77 -20.71
C GLY A 167 0.43 13.45 -21.68
N PHE A 168 -0.48 14.42 -21.82
CA PHE A 168 -1.60 14.32 -22.76
C PHE A 168 -1.10 14.02 -24.18
N GLY A 169 -1.78 13.15 -24.93
CA GLY A 169 -1.38 12.81 -26.30
C GLY A 169 -0.01 12.12 -26.45
N GLY A 170 0.64 11.72 -25.35
CA GLY A 170 1.98 11.12 -25.38
C GLY A 170 3.12 12.13 -25.45
N TYR A 171 2.87 13.40 -25.13
CA TYR A 171 3.92 14.41 -24.91
C TYR A 171 4.57 14.24 -23.53
N ASP A 172 5.66 14.96 -23.28
CA ASP A 172 6.32 14.99 -21.99
C ASP A 172 5.47 15.79 -21.00
N ALA A 173 5.31 15.29 -19.77
CA ALA A 173 4.67 16.05 -18.71
C ALA A 173 5.70 16.90 -17.94
N GLU A 174 5.31 18.11 -17.55
CA GLU A 174 6.18 19.02 -16.81
C GLU A 174 6.25 18.67 -15.31
N SER A 175 5.09 18.43 -14.69
CA SER A 175 4.96 18.25 -13.24
C SER A 175 4.11 17.04 -12.84
N GLU A 176 3.00 16.81 -13.53
CA GLU A 176 1.98 15.83 -13.15
C GLU A 176 1.47 15.07 -14.37
N PHE A 177 1.05 13.81 -14.18
CA PHE A 177 0.48 13.01 -15.26
C PHE A 177 -0.60 12.06 -14.75
N ARG A 178 -1.41 11.55 -15.67
CA ARG A 178 -2.47 10.60 -15.35
C ARG A 178 -1.91 9.19 -15.19
N THR A 179 -2.25 8.48 -14.11
CA THR A 179 -1.74 7.11 -13.85
C THR A 179 -2.05 6.17 -15.02
N ILE A 180 -3.18 6.38 -15.68
CA ILE A 180 -3.56 5.60 -16.87
C ILE A 180 -2.53 5.69 -18.00
N ASN A 181 -1.78 6.79 -18.12
CA ASN A 181 -0.76 6.95 -19.15
C ASN A 181 0.47 6.10 -18.84
N LEU A 182 0.88 6.04 -17.56
CA LEU A 182 1.93 5.14 -17.10
C LEU A 182 1.53 3.67 -17.28
N GLU A 183 0.29 3.32 -16.91
CA GLU A 183 -0.25 1.98 -17.10
C GLU A 183 -0.22 1.55 -18.57
N LYS A 184 -0.78 2.38 -19.45
CA LYS A 184 -0.81 2.14 -20.91
C LYS A 184 0.59 1.91 -21.46
N ARG A 185 1.58 2.69 -21.00
CA ARG A 185 2.96 2.56 -21.47
C ARG A 185 3.59 1.23 -21.04
N LEU A 186 3.39 0.84 -19.78
CA LEU A 186 3.87 -0.45 -19.27
C LEU A 186 3.16 -1.65 -19.93
N ILE A 187 1.86 -1.54 -20.25
CA ILE A 187 1.12 -2.55 -21.00
C ILE A 187 1.63 -2.68 -22.44
N LYS A 188 1.89 -1.54 -23.11
CA LYS A 188 2.44 -1.54 -24.48
C LYS A 188 3.77 -2.29 -24.55
N ALA A 189 4.58 -2.19 -23.50
CA ALA A 189 5.84 -2.93 -23.37
C ALA A 189 5.69 -4.36 -22.81
N LYS A 190 4.45 -4.82 -22.55
CA LYS A 190 4.11 -6.15 -22.00
C LYS A 190 4.65 -6.40 -20.59
N VAL A 191 4.95 -5.34 -19.85
CA VAL A 191 5.37 -5.40 -18.44
C VAL A 191 4.16 -5.59 -17.54
N LEU A 192 3.02 -4.98 -17.89
CA LEU A 192 1.70 -5.24 -17.31
C LEU A 192 0.84 -5.98 -18.35
N LEU A 193 -0.10 -6.83 -17.91
CA LEU A 193 -0.88 -7.65 -18.84
C LEU A 193 -2.27 -7.11 -19.15
N SER A 194 -2.81 -6.23 -18.31
CA SER A 194 -4.20 -5.80 -18.45
C SER A 194 -4.40 -4.39 -17.92
N ASN A 195 -5.36 -3.68 -18.49
CA ASN A 195 -5.75 -2.36 -18.00
C ASN A 195 -6.62 -2.54 -16.75
N ARG A 196 -6.21 -1.95 -15.63
CA ARG A 196 -6.93 -2.00 -14.35
C ARG A 196 -7.49 -0.62 -13.96
N ILE A 197 -7.03 0.46 -14.59
CA ILE A 197 -7.53 1.83 -14.36
C ILE A 197 -8.48 2.23 -15.48
N SER A 198 -9.70 2.66 -15.13
CA SER A 198 -10.57 3.36 -16.07
C SER A 198 -10.30 4.86 -16.06
N ALA A 199 -10.69 5.57 -17.13
CA ALA A 199 -10.48 7.02 -17.20
C ALA A 199 -11.23 7.79 -16.10
N ALA A 200 -12.38 7.28 -15.64
CA ALA A 200 -13.15 7.90 -14.55
C ALA A 200 -12.45 7.73 -13.20
N ASP A 201 -11.94 6.52 -12.92
CA ASP A 201 -11.21 6.25 -11.66
C ASP A 201 -9.93 7.11 -11.53
N ASP A 202 -9.38 7.56 -12.66
CA ASP A 202 -8.16 8.39 -12.69
C ASP A 202 -8.41 9.87 -12.38
N GLU A 203 -9.63 10.37 -12.59
CA GLU A 203 -10.00 11.77 -12.36
C GLU A 203 -10.43 12.02 -10.89
N GLU A 204 -11.09 11.05 -10.25
CA GLU A 204 -11.52 11.21 -8.85
C GLU A 204 -10.36 11.34 -7.85
N GLU A 205 -9.22 10.68 -8.12
CA GLU A 205 -8.06 10.69 -7.20
C GLU A 205 -7.16 11.93 -7.42
N THR A 206 -7.26 12.62 -8.57
CA THR A 206 -6.53 13.88 -8.79
C THR A 206 -7.18 15.08 -8.07
N ASP A 207 -8.48 15.01 -7.81
CA ASP A 207 -9.26 16.11 -7.24
C ASP A 207 -9.23 16.13 -5.69
N ASP A 208 -8.92 15.00 -5.04
CA ASP A 208 -8.91 14.88 -3.58
C ASP A 208 -7.68 15.56 -2.90
N GLU A 209 -6.61 15.88 -3.64
CA GLU A 209 -5.43 16.55 -3.07
C GLU A 209 -5.58 18.08 -2.92
N GLU A 210 -6.63 18.72 -3.48
CA GLU A 210 -6.87 20.16 -3.32
C GLU A 210 -7.72 20.53 -2.08
N ARG A 211 -8.33 19.57 -1.38
CA ARG A 211 -9.21 19.84 -0.21
C ARG A 211 -8.50 19.80 1.14
N GLY A 212 -7.28 20.33 1.21
CA GLY A 212 -6.38 20.13 2.35
C GLY A 212 -5.62 21.35 2.85
N SER A 213 -6.13 22.59 2.75
CA SER A 213 -5.56 23.72 3.51
C SER A 213 -6.48 24.94 3.69
N ASP A 214 -7.75 24.78 4.02
CA ASP A 214 -8.59 25.91 4.43
C ASP A 214 -9.16 25.69 5.82
N GLU A 215 -8.36 25.96 6.87
CA GLU A 215 -8.92 26.30 8.16
C GLU A 215 -7.98 27.19 9.01
N GLU A 216 -8.61 28.19 9.64
CA GLU A 216 -8.13 29.11 10.68
C GLU A 216 -7.37 30.40 10.30
N LYS A 217 -8.14 31.40 9.81
CA LYS A 217 -7.96 32.81 10.24
C LYS A 217 -9.30 33.49 10.57
N ASN A 218 -9.96 33.02 11.64
CA ASN A 218 -11.00 33.80 12.32
C ASN A 218 -10.42 34.45 13.59
N MET A 219 -9.68 35.54 13.44
CA MET A 219 -9.45 36.51 14.52
C MET A 219 -9.28 37.90 13.91
N GLY A 220 -10.20 38.82 14.22
CA GLY A 220 -9.96 40.23 13.92
C GLY A 220 -11.15 41.16 13.69
N ARG A 221 -12.38 40.88 14.15
CA ARG A 221 -13.42 41.93 14.18
C ARG A 221 -13.14 42.92 15.32
N ARG A 222 -12.28 43.90 15.03
CA ARG A 222 -12.02 45.07 15.88
C ARG A 222 -13.28 45.93 15.93
N ARG A 223 -13.66 46.27 17.16
CA ARG A 223 -14.72 47.19 17.53
C ARG A 223 -14.32 48.61 17.11
N THR A 224 -15.23 49.36 16.49
CA THR A 224 -15.22 50.82 16.58
C THR A 224 -16.68 51.27 16.69
N ALA A 225 -17.02 51.84 17.84
CA ALA A 225 -18.25 52.56 18.05
C ALA A 225 -18.01 54.04 17.74
N ILE A 226 -19.03 54.74 17.23
CA ILE A 226 -19.57 56.02 17.74
C ILE A 226 -20.32 56.78 16.62
N ARG A 227 -21.65 56.88 16.84
CA ARG A 227 -22.58 58.01 16.60
C ARG A 227 -22.71 58.64 15.20
N GLY A 228 -23.94 58.71 14.71
CA GLY A 228 -24.35 59.80 13.81
C GLY A 228 -25.58 59.48 12.96
N SER A 229 -26.62 60.30 13.11
CA SER A 229 -27.91 60.26 12.43
C SER A 229 -27.84 60.49 10.90
N ALA A 230 -28.90 60.04 10.21
CA ALA A 230 -29.55 60.64 9.04
C ALA A 230 -29.49 59.93 7.67
N ILE A 231 -30.63 59.33 7.34
CA ILE A 231 -31.39 59.25 6.09
C ILE A 231 -30.98 60.23 4.96
N ARG A 232 -30.80 59.70 3.72
CA ARG A 232 -31.08 60.22 2.33
C ARG A 232 -30.47 59.19 1.34
N ARG A 233 -31.16 58.49 0.43
CA ARG A 233 -32.00 58.80 -0.76
C ARG A 233 -31.18 59.34 -1.96
N GLY A 234 -31.22 58.60 -3.09
CA GLY A 234 -30.67 58.91 -4.43
C GLY A 234 -29.53 57.94 -4.81
N GLY A 235 -29.47 57.25 -5.95
CA GLY A 235 -30.06 57.49 -7.28
C GLY A 235 -28.92 57.67 -8.30
N ASP A 236 -29.02 56.99 -9.45
CA ASP A 236 -28.18 57.04 -10.68
C ASP A 236 -26.76 56.45 -10.57
N ASP A 237 -26.43 55.42 -11.36
CA ASP A 237 -26.13 55.40 -12.81
C ASP A 237 -24.83 56.17 -13.09
N ASP A 238 -23.78 55.43 -13.48
CA ASP A 238 -23.04 55.68 -14.72
C ASP A 238 -21.95 54.63 -14.92
N ASP A 239 -21.90 54.18 -16.17
CA ASP A 239 -20.92 53.33 -16.81
C ASP A 239 -19.49 53.91 -16.67
N GLU A 240 -18.46 53.06 -16.73
CA GLU A 240 -17.31 53.30 -17.61
C GLU A 240 -16.31 52.14 -17.54
N ASP A 241 -15.92 51.73 -18.75
CA ASP A 241 -14.96 50.71 -19.11
C ASP A 241 -13.55 51.04 -18.61
N ASP A 242 -12.81 50.04 -18.12
CA ASP A 242 -11.34 50.13 -18.00
C ASP A 242 -10.71 48.86 -18.60
N ASP A 243 -10.43 48.96 -19.89
CA ASP A 243 -9.39 48.25 -20.63
C ASP A 243 -8.06 48.38 -19.87
N TRP A 244 -7.42 47.26 -19.54
CA TRP A 244 -6.03 47.26 -19.04
C TRP A 244 -5.16 46.35 -19.91
N ASP A 245 -4.21 47.01 -20.60
CA ASP A 245 -2.98 46.45 -21.16
C ASP A 245 -2.14 45.69 -20.09
#